data_AF-A0A2H5W3B0-F1
#
_entry.id   AF-A0A2H5W3B0-F1
#
_cell.length_a   1.000
_cell.length_b   1.000
_cell.length_c   1.000
_cell.angle_alpha   90.00
_cell.angle_beta   90.00
_cell.angle_gamma   90.00
#
_symmetry.space_group_name_H-M   'P 1'
#
loop_
_entity.id
_entity.type
_entity.pdbx_description
1 polymer ?
#
loop_
_entity_poly.entity_id
_entity_poly.type
_entity_poly.pdbx_seq_one_letter_code
_entity_poly.pdbx_strand_id
1 'polypeptide(L)'
;MVIEDLLVKRMPELCYQCHGEIRQDFAKPFRHRVHEGGMSCTTCHDAHGGFNVAQTREVLGGTDAICVKCHTDKQGPFVFEHVPVKLEGCATCHVPHGSNNPRLLTRPSVHLLCLECHTDTPGILGTEPPAFHDIRQPRFQNCTTCHVRIHGSNVNRFFFQ
;
A
#
# COMPACT_ATOMS: atom_id res chain seq x y z
N MET A 1 -6.40 32.06 6.19
CA MET A 1 -4.98 32.22 6.56
C MET A 1 -4.34 30.85 6.38
N VAL A 2 -3.67 30.64 5.26
CA VAL A 2 -3.13 29.32 4.90
C VAL A 2 -1.76 29.19 5.55
N ILE A 3 -1.53 28.11 6.30
CA ILE A 3 -0.31 27.89 7.11
C ILE A 3 0.97 27.86 6.23
N GLU A 4 0.80 27.73 4.92
CA GLU A 4 1.84 27.76 3.89
C GLU A 4 2.68 29.05 3.85
N ASP A 5 2.14 30.17 4.31
CA ASP A 5 2.83 31.48 4.29
C ASP A 5 3.78 31.69 5.48
N LEU A 6 3.80 30.77 6.46
CA LEU A 6 4.69 30.81 7.63
C LEU A 6 5.95 29.95 7.46
N LEU A 7 6.05 29.18 6.37
CA LEU A 7 7.19 28.31 6.09
C LEU A 7 8.28 29.07 5.32
N VAL A 8 9.55 28.83 5.66
CA VAL A 8 10.70 29.43 4.96
C VAL A 8 10.80 29.01 3.48
N LYS A 9 10.17 27.88 3.12
CA LYS A 9 9.95 27.40 1.76
C LYS A 9 8.62 26.67 1.69
N ARG A 10 8.02 26.64 0.51
CA ARG A 10 6.81 25.85 0.26
C ARG A 10 7.13 24.36 0.23
N MET A 11 6.11 23.55 0.48
CA MET A 11 6.18 22.10 0.32
C MET A 11 5.91 21.74 -1.15
N PRO A 12 6.59 20.71 -1.69
CA PRO A 12 7.47 19.76 -0.99
C PRO A 12 8.94 20.20 -0.88
N GLU A 13 9.33 21.36 -1.43
CA GLU A 13 10.73 21.80 -1.53
C GLU A 13 11.42 21.93 -0.17
N LEU A 14 10.70 22.40 0.85
CA LEU A 14 11.22 22.46 2.22
C LEU A 14 11.65 21.07 2.73
N CYS A 15 10.79 20.06 2.54
CA CYS A 15 11.04 18.70 3.02
C CYS A 15 12.21 18.05 2.27
N TYR A 16 12.29 18.29 0.96
CA TYR A 16 13.34 17.73 0.10
C TYR A 16 14.74 18.28 0.35
N GLN A 17 14.89 19.35 1.14
CA GLN A 17 16.22 19.82 1.54
C GLN A 17 16.97 18.76 2.36
N CYS A 18 16.24 17.95 3.11
CA CYS A 18 16.80 16.85 3.90
C CYS A 18 16.38 15.47 3.35
N HIS A 19 15.12 15.33 2.91
CA HIS A 19 14.57 14.06 2.41
C HIS A 19 14.78 13.89 0.90
N GLY A 20 16.03 13.92 0.46
CA GLY A 20 16.41 13.83 -0.96
C GLY A 20 16.00 12.51 -1.64
N GLU A 21 16.03 11.39 -0.92
CA GLU A 21 15.59 10.08 -1.43
C GLU A 21 14.08 10.08 -1.73
N ILE A 22 13.28 10.69 -0.86
CA ILE A 22 11.82 10.80 -1.05
C ILE A 22 11.51 11.65 -2.29
N ARG A 23 12.32 12.67 -2.59
CA ARG A 23 12.22 13.42 -3.86
C ARG A 23 12.36 12.50 -5.06
N GLN A 24 13.27 11.52 -5.00
CA GLN A 24 13.47 10.55 -6.08
C GLN A 24 12.29 9.58 -6.18
N ASP A 25 11.71 9.15 -5.05
CA ASP A 25 10.51 8.32 -5.06
C ASP A 25 9.34 9.01 -5.74
N PHE A 26 9.09 10.28 -5.42
CA PHE A 26 8.06 11.08 -6.10
C PHE A 26 8.46 11.47 -7.54
N ALA A 27 9.67 11.17 -8.02
CA ALA A 27 9.99 11.29 -9.45
C ALA A 27 9.60 10.05 -10.25
N LYS A 28 9.28 8.92 -9.59
CA LYS A 28 8.88 7.66 -10.24
C LYS A 28 7.51 7.76 -10.91
N PRO A 29 7.23 6.93 -11.95
CA PRO A 29 6.02 7.05 -12.75
C PRO A 29 4.72 6.79 -11.98
N PHE A 30 4.75 5.90 -10.98
CA PHE A 30 3.60 5.66 -10.10
C PHE A 30 3.90 6.25 -8.74
N ARG A 31 3.11 7.23 -8.32
CA ARG A 31 3.30 7.98 -7.07
C ARG A 31 1.97 8.55 -6.61
N HIS A 32 1.89 8.88 -5.32
CA HIS A 32 0.86 9.81 -4.88
C HIS A 32 1.13 11.23 -5.41
N ARG A 33 0.06 12.00 -5.61
CA ARG A 33 0.07 13.24 -6.39
C ARG A 33 0.59 14.46 -5.61
N VAL A 34 1.80 14.37 -5.04
CA VAL A 34 2.43 15.46 -4.28
C VAL A 34 2.95 16.56 -5.19
N HIS A 35 3.61 16.22 -6.30
CA HIS A 35 4.15 17.22 -7.24
C HIS A 35 3.04 17.95 -8.01
N GLU A 36 1.89 17.31 -8.17
CA GLU A 36 0.71 17.87 -8.83
C GLU A 36 -0.18 18.67 -7.86
N GLY A 37 0.20 18.81 -6.58
CA GLY A 37 -0.57 19.55 -5.57
C GLY A 37 -1.86 18.86 -5.12
N GLY A 38 -2.06 17.58 -5.44
CA GLY A 38 -3.21 16.80 -4.98
C GLY A 38 -3.13 16.41 -3.50
N MET A 39 -1.93 16.44 -2.92
CA MET A 39 -1.68 16.26 -1.49
C MET A 39 -0.29 16.81 -1.12
N SER A 40 0.01 16.86 0.17
CA SER A 40 1.30 17.31 0.69
C SER A 40 1.91 16.29 1.65
N CYS A 41 3.17 16.44 2.02
CA CYS A 41 3.84 15.54 2.97
C CYS A 41 3.09 15.48 4.32
N THR A 42 2.51 16.59 4.76
CA THR A 42 1.81 16.72 6.04
C THR A 42 0.39 16.18 5.99
N THR A 43 -0.11 15.81 4.81
CA THR A 43 -1.34 15.02 4.69
C THR A 43 -1.17 13.65 5.36
N CYS A 44 0.01 13.03 5.22
CA CYS A 44 0.31 11.72 5.82
C CYS A 44 1.20 11.81 7.06
N HIS A 45 2.12 12.77 7.14
CA HIS A 45 3.09 12.89 8.23
C HIS A 45 2.78 14.03 9.19
N ASP A 46 3.19 13.90 10.44
CA ASP A 46 3.25 14.99 11.41
C ASP A 46 4.68 15.53 11.51
N ALA A 47 4.91 16.71 10.95
CA ALA A 47 6.22 17.36 10.95
C ALA A 47 6.66 17.83 12.35
N HIS A 48 5.75 17.90 13.32
CA HIS A 48 6.09 18.21 14.72
C HIS A 48 6.47 16.95 15.52
N GLY A 49 6.48 15.79 14.87
CA GLY A 49 6.79 14.50 15.49
C GLY A 49 5.56 13.79 16.01
N GLY A 50 5.71 12.48 16.21
CA GLY A 50 4.68 11.58 16.72
C GLY A 50 5.28 10.23 17.10
N PHE A 51 4.48 9.38 17.73
CA PHE A 51 4.93 8.08 18.24
C PHE A 51 4.85 6.94 17.20
N ASN A 52 4.40 7.24 15.98
CA ASN A 52 4.21 6.25 14.92
C ASN A 52 5.47 6.06 14.06
N VAL A 53 5.48 4.94 13.33
CA VAL A 53 6.47 4.67 12.29
C VAL A 53 6.52 5.82 11.30
N ALA A 54 7.73 6.35 11.09
CA ALA A 54 8.01 7.49 10.23
C ALA A 54 7.13 8.73 10.50
N GLN A 55 6.64 8.91 11.73
CA GLN A 55 5.82 10.06 12.14
C GLN A 55 4.53 10.22 11.30
N THR A 56 3.92 9.11 10.89
CA THR A 56 2.61 9.14 10.23
C THR A 56 1.51 9.64 11.17
N ARG A 57 0.53 10.38 10.63
CA ARG A 57 -0.65 10.85 11.38
C ARG A 57 -1.59 9.70 11.72
N GLU A 58 -2.59 9.97 12.55
CA GLU A 58 -3.73 9.06 12.84
C GLU A 58 -3.37 7.79 13.61
N VAL A 59 -2.69 8.00 14.74
CA VAL A 59 -2.18 7.00 15.71
C VAL A 59 -3.20 5.95 16.17
N LEU A 60 -4.47 6.34 16.37
CA LEU A 60 -5.43 5.50 17.09
C LEU A 60 -5.93 4.27 16.31
N GLY A 61 -5.69 4.19 15.00
CA GLY A 61 -6.10 3.05 14.16
C GLY A 61 -4.94 2.25 13.57
N GLY A 62 -3.70 2.46 14.04
CA GLY A 62 -2.50 1.89 13.42
C GLY A 62 -2.03 2.66 12.19
N THR A 63 -0.89 2.28 11.62
CA THR A 63 -0.26 2.96 10.48
C THR A 63 -1.12 3.00 9.22
N ASP A 64 -2.12 2.11 9.10
CA ASP A 64 -3.01 2.06 7.95
C ASP A 64 -4.21 3.00 8.04
N ALA A 65 -4.50 3.54 9.23
CA ALA A 65 -5.63 4.44 9.44
C ALA A 65 -5.57 5.66 8.51
N ILE A 66 -4.35 6.18 8.27
CA ILE A 66 -4.14 7.30 7.37
C ILE A 66 -4.43 6.95 5.91
N CYS A 67 -4.16 5.71 5.49
CA CYS A 67 -4.39 5.23 4.14
C CYS A 67 -5.90 5.18 3.83
N VAL A 68 -6.68 4.62 4.76
CA VAL A 68 -8.13 4.43 4.59
C VAL A 68 -8.95 5.70 4.77
N LYS A 69 -8.35 6.81 5.22
CA LYS A 69 -9.01 8.14 5.16
C LYS A 69 -9.38 8.55 3.74
N CYS A 70 -8.58 8.14 2.76
CA CYS A 70 -8.86 8.36 1.35
C CYS A 70 -9.29 7.06 0.65
N HIS A 71 -8.69 5.92 1.01
CA HIS A 71 -8.99 4.61 0.45
C HIS A 71 -10.06 3.87 1.28
N THR A 72 -11.21 4.52 1.47
CA THR A 72 -12.29 4.02 2.34
C THR A 72 -12.88 2.69 1.86
N ASP A 73 -12.81 2.41 0.56
CA ASP A 73 -13.26 1.14 -0.03
C ASP A 73 -12.38 -0.06 0.35
N LYS A 74 -11.19 0.20 0.91
CA LYS A 74 -10.27 -0.81 1.43
C LYS A 74 -10.38 -0.97 2.94
N GLN A 75 -11.23 -0.17 3.59
CA GLN A 75 -11.42 -0.24 5.02
C GLN A 75 -12.26 -1.47 5.39
N GLY A 76 -11.68 -2.33 6.22
CA GLY A 76 -12.42 -3.43 6.87
C GLY A 76 -13.32 -2.95 8.02
N PRO A 77 -13.87 -3.88 8.82
CA PRO A 77 -13.64 -5.32 8.72
C PRO A 77 -14.36 -5.93 7.51
N PHE A 78 -13.69 -6.88 6.86
CA PHE A 78 -14.33 -7.73 5.86
C PHE A 78 -14.77 -9.05 6.52
N VAL A 79 -15.81 -9.70 6.00
CA VAL A 79 -16.21 -11.05 6.45
C VAL A 79 -15.06 -12.04 6.24
N PHE A 80 -14.35 -11.89 5.12
CA PHE A 80 -13.14 -12.63 4.82
C PHE A 80 -11.98 -11.64 4.59
N GLU A 81 -11.04 -11.62 5.53
CA GLU A 81 -9.95 -10.65 5.55
C GLU A 81 -8.68 -11.24 4.91
N HIS A 82 -7.98 -10.44 4.12
CA HIS A 82 -6.62 -10.78 3.70
C HIS A 82 -5.66 -10.46 4.85
N VAL A 83 -5.12 -11.50 5.48
CA VAL A 83 -4.37 -11.39 6.75
C VAL A 83 -3.24 -10.36 6.70
N PRO A 84 -2.40 -10.28 5.66
CA PRO A 84 -1.36 -9.26 5.57
C PRO A 84 -1.92 -7.82 5.61
N VAL A 85 -3.09 -7.57 5.02
CA VAL A 85 -3.72 -6.23 5.04
C VAL A 85 -4.18 -5.85 6.45
N LYS A 86 -4.62 -6.82 7.24
CA LYS A 86 -5.10 -6.58 8.61
C LYS A 86 -3.95 -6.44 9.61
N LEU A 87 -2.91 -7.25 9.48
CA LEU A 87 -1.89 -7.41 10.52
C LEU A 87 -0.54 -6.73 10.19
N GLU A 88 -0.15 -6.69 8.92
CA GLU A 88 1.16 -6.17 8.49
C GLU A 88 1.05 -4.77 7.86
N GLY A 89 -0.10 -4.51 7.22
CA GLY A 89 -0.51 -3.22 6.72
C GLY A 89 -0.24 -2.97 5.25
N CYS A 90 -0.62 -1.78 4.79
CA CYS A 90 -0.63 -1.43 3.37
C CYS A 90 0.78 -1.44 2.76
N ALA A 91 1.79 -1.09 3.57
CA ALA A 91 3.18 -0.94 3.15
C ALA A 91 3.89 -2.27 2.86
N THR A 92 3.31 -3.41 3.24
CA THR A 92 3.82 -4.73 2.84
C THR A 92 3.80 -4.89 1.32
N CYS A 93 2.71 -4.41 0.69
CA CYS A 93 2.49 -4.53 -0.74
C CYS A 93 2.75 -3.24 -1.52
N HIS A 94 2.61 -2.08 -0.87
CA HIS A 94 2.67 -0.77 -1.51
C HIS A 94 3.84 0.09 -1.01
N VAL A 95 4.35 0.95 -1.90
CA VAL A 95 5.36 1.98 -1.62
C VAL A 95 4.66 3.35 -1.66
N PRO A 96 4.32 3.95 -0.50
CA PRO A 96 3.44 5.13 -0.47
C PRO A 96 3.99 6.36 -1.19
N HIS A 97 5.30 6.54 -1.26
CA HIS A 97 5.87 7.72 -1.94
C HIS A 97 5.91 7.56 -3.47
N GLY A 98 6.41 6.42 -3.94
CA GLY A 98 6.44 6.13 -5.37
C GLY A 98 7.15 4.83 -5.71
N SER A 99 6.76 4.22 -6.82
CA SER A 99 7.30 2.97 -7.35
C SER A 99 7.43 3.05 -8.87
N ASN A 100 8.39 2.29 -9.41
CA ASN A 100 8.44 2.01 -10.85
C ASN A 100 7.34 1.01 -11.26
N ASN A 101 6.72 0.34 -10.29
CA ASN A 101 5.71 -0.68 -10.52
C ASN A 101 4.30 -0.07 -10.44
N PRO A 102 3.38 -0.47 -11.34
CA PRO A 102 2.00 -0.01 -11.32
C PRO A 102 1.34 -0.20 -9.95
N ARG A 103 0.41 0.70 -9.59
CA ARG A 103 -0.30 0.67 -8.29
C ARG A 103 0.63 0.75 -7.07
N LEU A 104 1.81 1.36 -7.23
CA LEU A 104 2.79 1.54 -6.16
C LEU A 104 3.34 0.23 -5.59
N LEU A 105 3.31 -0.87 -6.34
CA LEU A 105 3.66 -2.17 -5.76
C LEU A 105 5.15 -2.28 -5.41
N THR A 106 5.47 -3.03 -4.36
CA THR A 106 6.84 -3.37 -3.94
C THR A 106 7.53 -4.36 -4.89
N ARG A 107 6.75 -5.03 -5.75
CA ARG A 107 7.23 -5.97 -6.78
C ARG A 107 6.73 -5.60 -8.18
N PRO A 108 7.50 -5.94 -9.23
CA PRO A 108 7.17 -5.56 -10.61
C PRO A 108 5.98 -6.30 -11.20
N SER A 109 5.62 -7.47 -10.67
CA SER A 109 4.44 -8.23 -11.09
C SER A 109 3.61 -8.64 -9.89
N VAL A 110 2.29 -8.71 -10.09
CA VAL A 110 1.33 -9.21 -9.09
C VAL A 110 1.67 -10.65 -8.72
N HIS A 111 2.03 -11.48 -9.70
CA HIS A 111 2.45 -12.86 -9.48
C HIS A 111 3.56 -12.95 -8.43
N LEU A 112 4.66 -12.22 -8.62
CA LEU A 112 5.80 -12.28 -7.71
C LEU A 112 5.45 -11.73 -6.32
N LEU A 113 4.59 -10.73 -6.23
CA LEU A 113 4.12 -10.21 -4.94
C LEU A 113 3.31 -11.27 -4.18
N CYS A 114 2.37 -11.93 -4.86
CA CYS A 114 1.54 -12.95 -4.22
C CYS A 114 2.39 -14.15 -3.77
N LEU A 115 3.37 -14.57 -4.57
CA LEU A 115 4.25 -15.69 -4.25
C LEU A 115 5.22 -15.44 -3.08
N GLU A 116 5.30 -14.22 -2.54
CA GLU A 116 6.07 -13.96 -1.31
C GLU A 116 5.48 -14.68 -0.10
N CYS A 117 4.16 -14.89 -0.11
CA CYS A 117 3.45 -15.64 0.92
C CYS A 117 2.78 -16.90 0.35
N HIS A 118 2.22 -16.82 -0.86
CA HIS A 118 1.48 -17.92 -1.46
C HIS A 118 2.39 -18.90 -2.19
N THR A 119 2.96 -19.85 -1.46
CA THR A 119 3.90 -20.83 -2.02
C THR A 119 3.23 -22.17 -2.36
N ASP A 120 3.89 -22.99 -3.17
CA ASP A 120 3.45 -24.34 -3.55
C ASP A 120 3.82 -25.41 -2.48
N THR A 121 4.20 -25.00 -1.26
CA THR A 121 4.70 -25.90 -0.21
C THR A 121 3.61 -26.27 0.79
N PRO A 122 2.94 -27.44 0.69
CA PRO A 122 1.76 -27.74 1.50
C PRO A 122 1.98 -27.53 3.01
N GLY A 123 1.10 -26.77 3.68
CA GLY A 123 1.12 -26.59 5.14
C GLY A 123 1.71 -25.27 5.65
N ILE A 124 2.09 -24.35 4.75
CA ILE A 124 2.46 -22.96 5.08
C ILE A 124 1.25 -22.04 4.88
N LEU A 125 1.08 -21.00 5.71
CA LEU A 125 0.11 -19.93 5.47
C LEU A 125 0.37 -19.31 4.08
N GLY A 126 -0.64 -19.36 3.20
CA GLY A 126 -0.52 -19.00 1.78
C GLY A 126 -0.48 -20.20 0.82
N THR A 127 -0.43 -21.42 1.34
CA THR A 127 -0.64 -22.60 0.50
C THR A 127 -2.13 -22.79 0.32
N GLU A 128 -2.57 -22.83 -0.93
CA GLU A 128 -3.97 -23.04 -1.29
C GLU A 128 -4.15 -24.51 -1.76
N PRO A 129 -4.31 -25.51 -0.88
CA PRO A 129 -4.84 -26.80 -1.29
C PRO A 129 -6.38 -26.83 -1.22
N PRO A 130 -7.08 -27.32 -2.25
CA PRO A 130 -6.66 -27.52 -3.64
C PRO A 130 -6.96 -26.27 -4.47
N ALA A 131 -5.92 -25.61 -4.99
CA ALA A 131 -6.06 -24.61 -6.02
C ALA A 131 -6.66 -25.26 -7.28
N PHE A 132 -7.73 -24.67 -7.79
CA PHE A 132 -8.39 -25.07 -9.05
C PHE A 132 -7.55 -24.69 -10.29
N HIS A 133 -6.35 -24.16 -10.08
CA HIS A 133 -5.42 -23.70 -11.11
C HIS A 133 -3.96 -24.03 -10.77
N ASP A 134 -3.15 -24.22 -11.82
CA ASP A 134 -1.71 -24.48 -11.70
C ASP A 134 -0.92 -23.20 -11.98
N ILE A 135 -0.38 -22.57 -10.93
CA ILE A 135 0.38 -21.31 -11.02
C ILE A 135 1.64 -21.40 -11.89
N ARG A 136 2.12 -22.62 -12.21
CA ARG A 136 3.25 -22.84 -13.13
C ARG A 136 2.85 -22.57 -14.58
N GLN A 137 1.56 -22.58 -14.89
CA GLN A 137 1.06 -22.26 -16.23
C GLN A 137 0.89 -20.74 -16.37
N PRO A 138 1.41 -20.11 -17.45
CA PRO A 138 1.36 -18.66 -17.63
C PRO A 138 -0.04 -18.03 -17.53
N ARG A 139 -1.08 -18.77 -17.94
CA ARG A 139 -2.48 -18.31 -17.87
C ARG A 139 -2.99 -18.06 -16.45
N PHE A 140 -2.35 -18.64 -15.44
CA PHE A 140 -2.76 -18.54 -14.03
C PHE A 140 -1.83 -17.65 -13.19
N GLN A 141 -0.83 -17.02 -13.82
CA GLN A 141 0.08 -16.12 -13.10
C GLN A 141 -0.54 -14.74 -12.84
N ASN A 142 -1.61 -14.37 -13.56
CA ASN A 142 -2.33 -13.13 -13.30
C ASN A 142 -3.44 -13.33 -12.25
N CYS A 143 -3.03 -13.40 -10.98
CA CYS A 143 -3.87 -13.72 -9.83
C CYS A 143 -5.16 -12.87 -9.76
N THR A 144 -5.05 -11.56 -10.00
CA THR A 144 -6.17 -10.62 -9.84
C THR A 144 -7.21 -10.67 -10.96
N THR A 145 -7.05 -11.57 -11.93
CA THR A 145 -8.12 -11.89 -12.90
C THR A 145 -9.28 -12.63 -12.22
N CYS A 146 -8.95 -13.48 -11.23
CA CYS A 146 -9.92 -14.29 -10.49
C CYS A 146 -10.06 -13.79 -9.04
N HIS A 147 -8.93 -13.50 -8.38
CA HIS A 147 -8.90 -12.96 -7.02
C HIS A 147 -9.09 -11.43 -7.06
N VAL A 148 -10.31 -10.99 -7.34
CA VAL A 148 -10.63 -9.57 -7.59
C VAL A 148 -10.82 -8.72 -6.32
N ARG A 149 -10.78 -9.34 -5.14
CA ARG A 149 -10.99 -8.73 -3.81
C ARG A 149 -9.81 -9.01 -2.86
N ILE A 150 -8.58 -8.88 -3.33
CA ILE A 150 -7.33 -9.13 -2.55
C ILE A 150 -7.15 -8.32 -1.25
N HIS A 151 -7.94 -7.25 -1.04
CA HIS A 151 -7.90 -6.47 0.20
C HIS A 151 -8.86 -7.02 1.27
N GLY A 152 -9.72 -7.98 0.90
CA GLY A 152 -10.79 -8.55 1.71
C GLY A 152 -12.13 -8.58 0.96
N SER A 153 -12.97 -9.54 1.33
CA SER A 153 -14.24 -9.84 0.65
C SER A 153 -15.37 -10.02 1.67
N ASN A 154 -16.55 -9.47 1.36
CA ASN A 154 -17.77 -9.64 2.15
C ASN A 154 -18.72 -10.71 1.58
N VAL A 155 -18.36 -11.33 0.46
CA VAL A 155 -19.27 -12.19 -0.30
C VAL A 155 -18.78 -13.62 -0.41
N ASN A 156 -17.47 -13.82 -0.63
CA ASN A 156 -16.88 -15.13 -0.79
C ASN A 156 -15.36 -15.06 -0.56
N ARG A 157 -14.81 -16.07 0.14
CA ARG A 157 -13.37 -16.19 0.38
C ARG A 157 -12.54 -16.33 -0.90
N PHE A 158 -13.08 -16.97 -1.93
CA PHE A 158 -12.40 -17.20 -3.21
C PHE A 158 -11.93 -15.92 -3.91
N PHE A 159 -12.61 -14.79 -3.72
CA PHE A 159 -12.20 -13.56 -4.39
C PHE A 159 -10.95 -12.92 -3.77
N PHE A 160 -10.46 -13.42 -2.63
CA PHE A 160 -9.22 -12.93 -2.01
C PHE A 160 -8.16 -14.03 -1.78
N GLN A 161 -8.60 -15.28 -1.58
CA GLN A 161 -7.80 -16.51 -1.51
C GLN A 161 -7.44 -17.01 -2.91
#